data_AF-A0A6I1KZQ2-F1
#
_entry.id   AF-A0A6I1KZQ2-F1
#
_cell.length_a   1.000
_cell.length_b   1.000
_cell.length_c   1.000
_cell.angle_alpha   90.00
_cell.angle_beta   90.00
_cell.angle_gamma   90.00
#
_symmetry.space_group_name_H-M   'P 1'
#
loop_
_entity.id
_entity.type
_entity.pdbx_description
1 polymer ?
#
loop_
_entity_poly.entity_id
_entity_poly.type
_entity_poly.pdbx_seq_one_letter_code
_entity_poly.pdbx_strand_id
1 'polypeptide(L)'
;MADGVEARGNSVRVYFRFNGELCRELVPGGNTPANREHAKRLVTVIEYEIQAGTFDYRRHFPESTKLAENSFGHYLDLWLTIKSNSVAATSFRGYKCVFHAHLDTQSTNTWTAIPR
;
A
#
# COMPACT_ATOMS: atom_id res chain seq x y z
N MET A 1 -7.45 24.92 7.27
CA MET A 1 -7.05 23.50 7.31
C MET A 1 -6.00 23.37 8.40
N ALA A 2 -6.31 22.83 9.57
CA ALA A 2 -5.39 22.88 10.72
C ALA A 2 -4.47 21.64 10.73
N ASP A 3 -3.20 21.84 10.42
CA ASP A 3 -2.04 20.92 10.57
C ASP A 3 -2.05 19.53 9.91
N GLY A 4 -3.16 19.02 9.36
CA GLY A 4 -3.19 17.70 8.72
C GLY A 4 -2.89 16.54 9.69
N VAL A 5 -3.07 16.77 10.99
CA VAL A 5 -2.84 15.78 12.07
C VAL A 5 -4.07 15.72 12.98
N GLU A 6 -4.52 14.51 13.29
CA GLU A 6 -5.61 14.25 14.25
C GLU A 6 -5.08 13.32 15.32
N ALA A 7 -5.24 13.74 16.57
CA ALA A 7 -4.98 12.89 17.72
C ALA A 7 -6.30 12.24 18.16
N ARG A 8 -6.44 10.92 17.97
CA ARG A 8 -7.62 10.16 18.37
C ARG A 8 -7.25 9.18 19.49
N GLY A 9 -7.71 9.46 20.70
CA GLY A 9 -7.47 8.62 21.88
C GLY A 9 -5.97 8.41 22.12
N ASN A 10 -5.50 7.17 22.00
CA ASN A 10 -4.08 6.81 22.15
C ASN A 10 -3.30 6.76 20.81
N SER A 11 -3.88 7.24 19.70
CA SER A 11 -3.24 7.20 18.37
C SER A 11 -3.18 8.57 17.73
N VAL A 12 -2.16 8.79 16.89
CA VAL A 12 -2.03 9.99 16.05
C VAL A 12 -2.12 9.53 14.59
N ARG A 13 -2.87 10.28 13.80
CA ARG A 13 -3.05 10.03 12.37
C ARG A 13 -2.68 11.27 11.58
N VAL A 14 -2.20 11.05 10.36
CA VAL A 14 -1.88 12.10 9.40
C VAL A 14 -2.83 12.04 8.21
N TYR A 15 -3.18 13.21 7.69
CA TYR A 15 -4.18 13.42 6.65
C TYR A 15 -3.55 14.24 5.54
N PHE A 16 -3.47 13.67 4.35
CA PHE A 16 -2.99 14.38 3.18
C PHE A 16 -3.71 13.88 1.93
N ARG A 17 -3.66 14.68 0.86
CA ARG A 17 -4.21 14.30 -0.44
C ARG A 17 -3.09 13.88 -1.37
N PHE A 18 -3.23 12.72 -1.98
CA PHE A 18 -2.31 12.22 -2.99
C PHE A 18 -3.11 11.55 -4.11
N ASN A 19 -2.79 11.87 -5.36
CA ASN A 19 -3.46 11.34 -6.56
C ASN A 19 -5.00 11.44 -6.53
N GLY A 20 -5.55 12.52 -5.95
CA GLY A 20 -7.00 12.74 -5.83
C GLY A 20 -7.68 12.02 -4.68
N GLU A 21 -6.97 11.13 -3.97
CA GLU A 21 -7.49 10.41 -2.81
C GLU A 21 -7.07 11.05 -1.49
N LEU A 22 -7.95 10.95 -0.48
CA LEU A 22 -7.62 11.34 0.88
C LEU A 22 -6.94 10.17 1.60
N CYS A 23 -5.66 10.33 1.91
CA CYS A 23 -4.86 9.36 2.64
C CYS A 23 -4.90 9.66 4.14
N ARG A 24 -5.07 8.62 4.94
CA ARG A 24 -5.23 8.68 6.40
C ARG A 24 -4.39 7.58 7.01
N GLU A 25 -3.15 7.92 7.37
CA GLU A 25 -2.20 6.95 7.89
C GLU A 25 -1.98 7.13 9.39
N LEU A 26 -1.73 6.02 10.08
CA LEU A 26 -1.45 6.01 11.50
C LEU A 26 0.05 6.20 11.74
N VAL A 27 0.40 7.08 12.66
CA VAL A 27 1.80 7.28 13.07
C VAL A 27 2.11 6.32 14.22
N PRO A 28 3.17 5.49 14.11
CA PRO A 28 3.56 4.56 15.16
C PRO A 28 4.02 5.30 16.43
N GLY A 29 3.81 4.69 17.60
CA GLY A 29 4.27 5.21 18.89
C GLY A 29 3.22 5.96 19.74
N GLY A 30 1.96 5.95 19.32
CA GLY A 30 0.84 6.42 20.13
C GLY A 30 0.72 7.94 20.28
N ASN A 31 -0.14 8.39 21.20
CA ASN A 31 -0.52 9.79 21.36
C ASN A 31 0.35 10.53 22.39
N THR A 32 1.63 10.69 22.07
CA THR A 32 2.57 11.52 22.85
C THR A 32 2.75 12.90 22.21
N PRO A 33 3.11 13.94 22.99
CA PRO A 33 3.39 15.27 22.44
C PRO A 33 4.51 15.25 21.38
N ALA A 34 5.56 14.44 21.61
CA ALA A 34 6.65 14.27 20.66
C ALA A 34 6.17 13.68 19.32
N ASN A 35 5.27 12.69 19.37
CA ASN A 35 4.71 12.08 18.17
C ASN A 35 3.78 13.03 17.40
N ARG A 36 3.06 13.92 18.10
CA ARG A 36 2.25 14.95 17.43
C ARG A 36 3.13 15.92 16.65
N GLU A 37 4.22 16.38 17.26
CA GLU A 37 5.19 17.25 16.58
C GLU A 37 5.87 16.54 15.40
N HIS A 38 6.22 15.26 15.56
CA HIS A 38 6.74 14.45 14.46
C HIS A 38 5.72 14.30 13.32
N ALA A 39 4.46 14.02 13.65
CA ALA A 39 3.38 13.89 12.67
C ALA A 39 3.18 15.19 11.88
N LYS A 40 3.23 16.35 12.54
CA LYS A 40 3.14 17.66 11.87
C LYS A 40 4.29 17.85 10.87
N ARG A 41 5.52 17.59 11.30
CA ARG A 41 6.70 17.67 10.41
C ARG A 41 6.57 16.72 9.23
N LEU A 42 6.09 15.51 9.47
CA LEU A 42 5.87 14.52 8.43
C LEU A 42 4.85 15.01 7.39
N VAL A 43 3.73 15.59 7.82
CA VAL A 43 2.75 16.20 6.89
C VAL A 43 3.40 17.31 6.05
N THR A 44 4.17 18.20 6.67
CA THR A 44 4.87 19.28 5.93
C THR A 44 5.86 18.73 4.90
N VAL A 45 6.62 17.68 5.25
CA VAL A 45 7.56 17.02 4.32
C VAL A 45 6.81 16.38 3.15
N ILE A 46 5.71 15.66 3.43
CA ILE A 46 4.89 15.03 2.41
C ILE A 46 4.30 16.07 1.46
N GLU A 47 3.73 17.17 1.98
CA GLU A 47 3.19 18.23 1.16
C GLU A 47 4.25 18.85 0.24
N TYR A 48 5.46 19.07 0.74
CA TYR A 48 6.58 19.55 -0.06
C TYR A 48 6.99 18.56 -1.16
N GLU A 49 7.12 17.28 -0.83
CA GLU A 49 7.47 16.25 -1.81
C GLU A 49 6.38 16.06 -2.87
N ILE A 50 5.11 16.21 -2.51
CA ILE A 50 3.98 16.15 -3.45
C ILE A 50 4.05 17.34 -4.41
N GLN A 51 4.32 18.54 -3.91
CA GLN A 51 4.51 19.74 -4.75
C GLN A 51 5.73 19.60 -5.66
N ALA A 52 6.81 18.99 -5.18
CA ALA A 52 8.00 18.69 -5.97
C ALA A 52 7.81 17.53 -6.97
N GLY A 53 6.72 16.76 -6.86
CA GLY A 53 6.45 15.59 -7.70
C GLY A 53 7.34 14.38 -7.40
N THR A 54 8.07 14.37 -6.28
CA THR A 54 9.00 13.29 -5.90
C THR A 54 8.47 12.42 -4.77
N PHE A 55 7.22 12.62 -4.36
CA PHE A 55 6.63 11.90 -3.25
C PHE A 55 6.49 10.39 -3.57
N ASP A 56 7.12 9.57 -2.73
CA ASP A 56 6.99 8.12 -2.74
C ASP A 56 6.25 7.65 -1.49
N TYR A 57 5.00 7.23 -1.68
CA TYR A 57 4.13 6.77 -0.60
C TYR A 57 4.69 5.54 0.14
N ARG A 58 5.33 4.60 -0.58
CA ARG A 58 5.89 3.37 0.01
C ARG A 58 7.06 3.66 0.94
N ARG A 59 7.80 4.74 0.66
CA ARG A 59 8.95 5.16 1.47
C ARG A 59 8.52 5.68 2.84
N HIS A 60 7.43 6.41 2.91
CA HIS A 60 6.92 6.99 4.17
C HIS A 60 6.06 6.01 4.96
N PHE A 61 5.27 5.18 4.28
CA PHE A 61 4.36 4.22 4.90
C PHE A 61 4.54 2.81 4.34
N PRO A 62 5.63 2.11 4.71
CA PRO A 62 5.92 0.78 4.17
C PRO A 62 4.89 -0.28 4.58
N GLU A 63 4.27 -0.11 5.75
CA GLU A 63 3.28 -1.06 6.30
C GLU A 63 1.83 -0.58 6.16
N SER A 64 1.56 0.42 5.30
CA SER A 64 0.18 0.86 5.08
C SER A 64 -0.63 -0.22 4.36
N THR A 65 -1.85 -0.48 4.83
CA THR A 65 -2.80 -1.39 4.18
C THR A 65 -3.15 -0.95 2.76
N LYS A 66 -3.13 0.37 2.50
CA LYS A 66 -3.39 0.93 1.16
C LYS A 66 -2.38 0.46 0.12
N LEU A 67 -1.15 0.16 0.55
CA LEU A 67 -0.11 -0.30 -0.36
C LEU A 67 -0.33 -1.75 -0.79
N ALA A 68 -0.90 -2.58 0.09
CA ALA A 68 -1.29 -3.95 -0.24
C ALA A 68 -2.47 -3.99 -1.23
N GLU A 69 -3.44 -3.09 -1.04
CA GLU A 69 -4.63 -2.98 -1.90
C GLU A 69 -4.28 -2.50 -3.33
N ASN A 70 -3.29 -1.63 -3.48
CA ASN A 70 -2.84 -1.13 -4.80
C ASN A 70 -1.86 -2.08 -5.51
N SER A 71 -1.80 -3.36 -5.11
CA SER A 71 -0.96 -4.35 -5.78
C SER A 71 -1.73 -5.05 -6.90
N PHE A 72 -1.04 -5.35 -8.00
CA PHE A 72 -1.63 -6.12 -9.09
C PHE A 72 -2.15 -7.49 -8.62
N GLY A 73 -1.45 -8.13 -7.68
CA GLY A 73 -1.87 -9.37 -7.05
C GLY A 73 -3.23 -9.27 -6.37
N HIS A 74 -3.48 -8.18 -5.63
CA HIS A 74 -4.77 -7.95 -4.96
C HIS A 74 -5.94 -7.88 -5.96
N TYR A 75 -5.80 -7.13 -7.05
CA TYR A 75 -6.83 -7.06 -8.09
C TYR A 75 -7.07 -8.40 -8.78
N LEU A 76 -6.01 -9.18 -8.96
CA LEU A 76 -6.08 -10.50 -9.57
C LEU A 76 -6.80 -11.51 -8.68
N ASP A 77 -6.55 -11.49 -7.38
CA ASP A 77 -7.26 -12.31 -6.39
C ASP A 77 -8.75 -11.94 -6.33
N LEU A 78 -9.08 -10.66 -6.39
CA LEU A 78 -10.47 -10.20 -6.47
C LEU A 78 -11.14 -10.72 -7.76
N TRP A 79 -10.48 -10.60 -8.90
CA TRP A 79 -10.99 -11.11 -10.17
C TRP A 79 -11.20 -12.64 -10.13
N LEU A 80 -10.26 -13.38 -9.56
CA LEU A 80 -10.38 -14.83 -9.37
C LEU A 80 -11.58 -15.17 -8.48
N THR A 81 -11.79 -14.41 -7.41
CA THR A 81 -12.94 -14.58 -6.51
C THR A 81 -14.27 -14.35 -7.22
N ILE A 82 -14.34 -13.36 -8.11
CA ILE A 82 -15.55 -13.13 -8.91
C ILE A 82 -15.74 -14.26 -9.92
N LYS A 83 -14.66 -14.69 -10.58
CA LYS A 83 -14.72 -15.73 -11.63
C LYS A 83 -15.02 -17.11 -11.10
N SER A 84 -14.63 -17.45 -9.86
CA SER A 84 -14.92 -18.77 -9.27
C SER A 84 -16.40 -19.11 -9.25
N ASN A 85 -17.27 -18.10 -9.17
CA ASN A 85 -18.73 -18.29 -9.16
C ASN A 85 -19.31 -18.65 -10.54
N SER A 86 -18.54 -18.44 -11.61
CA SER A 86 -19.01 -18.57 -13.00
C SER A 86 -18.35 -19.71 -13.79
N VAL A 87 -17.37 -20.40 -13.19
CA VAL A 87 -16.51 -21.36 -13.88
C VAL A 87 -16.48 -22.68 -13.10
N ALA A 88 -16.42 -23.81 -13.82
CA ALA A 88 -16.27 -25.12 -13.21
C ALA A 88 -14.98 -25.22 -12.37
N ALA A 89 -15.02 -26.00 -11.28
CA ALA A 89 -13.94 -26.09 -10.30
C ALA A 89 -12.57 -26.49 -10.91
N THR A 90 -12.57 -27.34 -11.94
CA THR A 90 -11.38 -27.80 -12.66
C THR A 90 -10.72 -26.68 -13.47
N SER A 91 -11.52 -25.92 -14.22
CA SER A 91 -11.02 -24.77 -14.98
C SER A 91 -10.54 -23.64 -14.06
N PHE A 92 -11.21 -23.45 -12.91
CA PHE A 92 -10.79 -22.48 -11.90
C PHE A 92 -9.43 -22.83 -11.27
N ARG A 93 -9.17 -24.12 -11.02
CA ARG A 93 -7.85 -24.62 -10.55
C ARG A 93 -6.74 -24.25 -11.54
N GLY A 94 -7.00 -24.41 -12.85
CA GLY A 94 -6.05 -24.05 -13.90
C GLY A 94 -5.70 -22.56 -13.90
N TYR A 95 -6.72 -21.70 -13.81
CA TYR A 95 -6.52 -20.25 -13.67
C TYR A 95 -5.64 -19.92 -12.46
N LYS A 96 -5.98 -20.39 -11.26
CA LYS A 96 -5.19 -20.16 -10.05
C LYS A 96 -3.71 -20.57 -10.21
N CYS A 97 -3.43 -21.75 -10.75
CA CYS A 97 -2.05 -22.22 -10.92
C CYS A 97 -1.22 -21.30 -11.83
N VAL A 98 -1.77 -20.92 -13.00
CA VAL A 98 -1.04 -20.06 -13.95
C VAL A 98 -0.79 -18.67 -13.35
N PHE A 99 -1.78 -18.12 -12.65
CA PHE A 99 -1.66 -16.80 -12.04
C PHE A 99 -0.65 -16.76 -10.90
N HIS A 100 -0.69 -17.70 -9.96
CA HIS A 100 0.30 -17.75 -8.87
C HIS A 100 1.71 -17.98 -9.43
N ALA A 101 1.89 -18.86 -10.41
CA ALA A 101 3.18 -19.06 -11.06
C ALA A 101 3.71 -17.77 -11.70
N HIS A 102 2.84 -16.96 -12.31
CA HIS A 102 3.24 -15.68 -12.89
C HIS A 102 3.65 -14.66 -11.81
N LEU A 103 2.89 -14.55 -10.71
CA LEU A 103 3.22 -13.66 -9.59
C LEU A 103 4.57 -14.04 -8.95
N ASP A 104 4.83 -15.34 -8.78
CA ASP A 104 6.08 -15.86 -8.22
C ASP A 104 7.28 -15.63 -9.16
N THR A 105 7.06 -15.74 -10.48
CA THR A 105 8.11 -15.46 -11.50
C THR A 105 8.49 -13.99 -11.53
N GLN A 106 7.54 -13.07 -11.32
CA GLN A 106 7.83 -11.63 -11.27
C GLN A 106 8.57 -11.21 -9.97
N SER A 107 8.40 -11.97 -8.88
CA SER A 107 9.14 -11.79 -7.62
C SER A 107 10.59 -12.30 -7.72
N THR A 108 10.83 -13.33 -8.53
CA THR A 108 12.12 -14.03 -8.64
C THR A 108 13.01 -13.54 -9.79
N ASN A 109 12.59 -12.51 -10.53
CA ASN A 109 13.35 -12.02 -11.70
C ASN A 109 14.59 -11.16 -11.36
N THR A 110 15.05 -11.13 -10.10
CA THR A 110 16.43 -10.75 -9.77
C THR A 110 17.36 -11.94 -9.99
N TRP A 111 17.85 -12.07 -11.22
CA TRP A 111 19.02 -12.84 -11.67
C TRP A 111 19.51 -13.97 -10.76
N THR A 112 19.18 -15.20 -11.13
CA THR A 112 20.14 -16.31 -11.09
C THR A 112 20.09 -17.05 -12.41
N ALA A 113 20.96 -16.61 -13.33
CA ALA A 113 21.58 -17.53 -14.25
C ALA A 113 22.33 -18.59 -13.42
N ILE A 114 22.14 -19.88 -13.70
CA ILE A 114 23.12 -20.97 -13.51
C ILE A 114 22.62 -22.17 -14.36
N PRO A 115 23.55 -22.95 -14.95
CA PRO A 115 23.42 -23.45 -16.30
C PRO A 115 23.12 -24.95 -16.40
N ARG A 116 22.66 -25.32 -17.61
CA ARG A 116 22.57 -26.66 -18.25
C ARG A 116 21.85 -27.77 -17.50
#